data_AF-A0A0L8FFX3-F1
#
_entry.id   AF-A0A0L8FFX3-F1
#
_cell.length_a   1.000
_cell.length_b   1.000
_cell.length_c   1.000
_cell.angle_alpha   90.00
_cell.angle_beta   90.00
_cell.angle_gamma   90.00
#
_symmetry.space_group_name_H-M   'P 1'
#
loop_
_entity.id
_entity.type
_entity.pdbx_description
1 polymer ?
#
loop_
_entity_poly.entity_id
_entity_poly.type
_entity_poly.pdbx_seq_one_letter_code
_entity_poly.pdbx_strand_id
1 'polypeptide(L)'
;DYQDQWTNEEIQILEKFFDLKVASPPYKVNALTAFCRLLGAPACILRDCLQIMRLELMPDRNLKWSVQWCLTIPPGAHPISAPAGTPAVVVKSKMIIMLMLTRIGLMLSSNTEPQSVIVPLLYDINANTIQLVEARPPAPHTQTPAQMAIVSMLRRFAELHQNPTECAIFPSVRELMTNLVIPIQQ
;
A
#
# COMPACT_ATOMS: atom_id res chain seq x y z
N ASP A 1 21.70 2.23 -24.55
CA ASP A 1 20.28 2.50 -24.79
C ASP A 1 19.43 2.11 -23.59
N TYR A 2 19.03 3.10 -22.79
CA TYR A 2 18.16 2.94 -21.61
C TYR A 2 16.69 3.33 -21.93
N GLN A 3 16.39 3.65 -23.19
CA GLN A 3 15.09 4.23 -23.59
C GLN A 3 13.93 3.21 -23.67
N ASP A 4 14.19 1.90 -23.62
CA ASP A 4 13.16 0.86 -23.82
C ASP A 4 12.67 0.15 -22.54
N GLN A 5 12.98 0.66 -21.34
CA GLN A 5 12.59 -0.02 -20.10
C GLN A 5 11.15 0.25 -19.66
N TRP A 6 10.58 1.40 -20.04
CA TRP A 6 9.28 1.89 -19.57
C TRP A 6 8.36 2.19 -20.73
N THR A 7 7.11 1.76 -20.60
CA THR A 7 6.06 2.10 -21.56
C THR A 7 5.58 3.53 -21.35
N ASN A 8 5.04 4.16 -22.40
CA ASN A 8 4.45 5.50 -22.29
C ASN A 8 3.32 5.56 -21.25
N GLU A 9 2.55 4.47 -21.11
CA GLU A 9 1.48 4.38 -20.12
C GLU A 9 2.03 4.39 -18.68
N GLU A 10 3.11 3.65 -18.41
CA GLU A 10 3.78 3.65 -17.09
C GLU A 10 4.31 5.03 -16.73
N ILE A 11 4.93 5.74 -17.69
CA ILE A 11 5.42 7.11 -17.48
C ILE A 11 4.26 8.07 -17.20
N GLN A 12 3.17 8.00 -17.97
CA GLN A 12 2.00 8.86 -17.76
C GLN A 12 1.34 8.63 -16.39
N ILE A 13 1.27 7.38 -15.92
CA ILE A 13 0.77 7.06 -14.58
C ILE A 13 1.67 7.72 -13.52
N LEU A 14 3.00 7.60 -13.67
CA LEU A 14 3.96 8.16 -12.74
C LEU A 14 3.86 9.69 -12.65
N GLU A 15 3.82 10.37 -13.80
CA GLU A 15 3.69 11.83 -13.90
C GLU A 15 2.39 12.31 -13.26
N LYS A 16 1.26 11.70 -13.64
CA LYS A 16 -0.05 12.08 -13.10
C LYS A 16 -0.13 11.83 -11.59
N PHE A 17 0.47 10.74 -11.10
CA PHE A 17 0.54 10.48 -9.68
C PHE A 17 1.39 11.53 -8.96
N PHE A 18 2.55 11.89 -9.53
CA PHE A 18 3.41 12.92 -8.99
C PHE A 18 2.68 14.26 -8.85
N ASP A 19 2.04 14.72 -9.91
CA ASP A 19 1.33 16.02 -9.91
C ASP A 19 0.18 16.06 -8.91
N LEU A 20 -0.60 14.97 -8.82
CA LEU A 20 -1.80 14.95 -7.99
C LEU A 20 -1.54 14.59 -6.52
N LYS A 21 -0.49 13.80 -6.23
CA LYS A 21 -0.28 13.20 -4.90
C LYS A 21 1.03 13.60 -4.23
N VAL A 22 2.04 14.01 -4.99
CA VAL A 22 3.39 14.30 -4.48
C VAL A 22 3.65 15.81 -4.47
N ALA A 23 3.51 16.45 -5.63
CA ALA A 23 3.76 17.87 -5.85
C ALA A 23 2.48 18.72 -5.74
N SER A 24 1.40 18.18 -5.15
CA SER A 24 0.15 18.90 -4.96
C SER A 24 0.14 19.72 -3.66
N PRO A 25 -0.56 20.87 -3.63
CA PRO A 25 -0.80 21.62 -2.39
C PRO A 25 -1.68 20.86 -1.38
N PRO A 26 -1.43 20.98 -0.07
CA PRO A 26 -0.27 21.61 0.55
C PRO A 26 1.00 20.77 0.32
N TYR A 27 2.05 21.42 -0.17
CA TYR A 27 3.30 20.73 -0.51
C TYR A 27 3.95 20.11 0.72
N LYS A 28 4.26 18.82 0.65
CA LYS A 28 4.86 18.05 1.75
C LYS A 28 6.22 17.52 1.32
N VAL A 29 7.30 18.10 1.83
CA VAL A 29 8.68 17.66 1.54
C VAL A 29 8.89 16.17 1.80
N ASN A 30 8.21 15.61 2.81
CA ASN A 30 8.30 14.20 3.15
C ASN A 30 7.56 13.29 2.16
N ALA A 31 6.52 13.80 1.48
CA ALA A 31 5.87 13.08 0.40
C ALA A 31 6.78 13.01 -0.84
N LEU A 32 7.43 14.14 -1.20
CA LEU A 32 8.47 14.16 -2.24
C LEU A 32 9.61 13.20 -1.89
N THR A 33 10.10 13.24 -0.64
CA THR A 33 11.19 12.37 -0.18
C THR A 33 10.81 10.90 -0.30
N ALA A 34 9.59 10.51 0.09
CA ALA A 34 9.10 9.15 -0.06
C ALA A 34 9.01 8.73 -1.54
N PHE A 35 8.54 9.62 -2.40
CA PHE A 35 8.46 9.37 -3.83
C PHE A 35 9.84 9.23 -4.48
N CYS A 36 10.80 10.09 -4.16
CA CYS A 36 12.18 9.95 -4.65
C CYS A 36 12.83 8.64 -4.19
N ARG A 37 12.57 8.18 -2.95
CA ARG A 37 13.03 6.86 -2.49
C ARG A 37 12.41 5.72 -3.27
N LEU A 38 11.13 5.85 -3.64
CA LEU A 38 10.44 4.88 -4.46
C LEU A 38 11.07 4.78 -5.86
N LEU A 39 11.38 5.91 -6.50
CA LEU A 39 12.07 5.95 -7.81
C LEU A 39 13.44 5.26 -7.80
N GLY A 40 14.08 5.14 -6.64
CA GLY A 40 15.34 4.40 -6.48
C GLY A 40 15.18 2.89 -6.32
N ALA A 41 13.95 2.35 -6.30
CA ALA A 41 13.70 0.92 -6.16
C ALA A 41 14.00 0.14 -7.46
N PRO A 42 14.32 -1.17 -7.37
CA PRO A 42 14.39 -2.06 -8.52
C PRO A 42 13.17 -1.94 -9.45
N ALA A 43 13.39 -2.07 -10.76
CA ALA A 43 12.34 -1.86 -11.77
C ALA A 43 11.13 -2.80 -11.59
N CYS A 44 11.33 -4.04 -11.14
CA CYS A 44 10.23 -4.96 -10.84
C CYS A 44 9.32 -4.44 -9.72
N ILE A 45 9.91 -3.87 -8.66
CA ILE A 45 9.16 -3.25 -7.55
C ILE A 45 8.42 -2.01 -8.05
N LEU A 46 9.09 -1.17 -8.84
CA LEU A 46 8.49 0.04 -9.38
C LEU A 46 7.27 -0.26 -10.26
N ARG A 47 7.32 -1.31 -11.09
CA ARG A 47 6.17 -1.73 -11.91
C ARG A 47 4.96 -2.10 -11.05
N ASP A 48 5.16 -2.85 -9.97
CA ASP A 48 4.08 -3.16 -9.04
C ASP A 48 3.54 -1.91 -8.34
N CYS A 49 4.43 -0.99 -7.95
CA CYS A 49 4.02 0.27 -7.35
C CYS A 49 3.20 1.14 -8.33
N LEU A 50 3.56 1.15 -9.61
CA LEU A 50 2.80 1.82 -10.66
C LEU A 50 1.39 1.23 -10.82
N GLN A 51 1.21 -0.09 -10.69
CA GLN A 51 -0.12 -0.69 -10.72
C GLN A 51 -0.98 -0.22 -9.53
N ILE A 52 -0.38 -0.03 -8.35
CA ILE A 52 -1.08 0.53 -7.20
C ILE A 52 -1.41 2.02 -7.41
N MET A 53 -0.47 2.81 -7.95
CA MET A 53 -0.72 4.22 -8.33
C MET A 53 -1.86 4.31 -9.34
N ARG A 54 -1.88 3.41 -10.33
CA ARG A 54 -2.95 3.31 -11.32
C ARG A 54 -4.30 3.07 -10.65
N LEU A 55 -4.40 2.12 -9.72
CA LEU A 55 -5.64 1.83 -9.00
C LEU A 55 -6.10 3.01 -8.12
N GLU A 56 -5.17 3.79 -7.57
CA GLU A 56 -5.52 5.01 -6.84
C GLU A 56 -6.04 6.12 -7.77
N LEU A 57 -5.39 6.30 -8.93
CA LEU A 57 -5.78 7.30 -9.92
C LEU A 57 -7.06 6.92 -10.68
N MET A 58 -7.28 5.63 -10.88
CA MET A 58 -8.36 5.03 -11.67
C MET A 58 -8.93 3.82 -10.92
N PRO A 59 -9.82 4.02 -9.93
CA PRO A 59 -10.36 2.93 -9.12
C PRO A 59 -11.13 1.89 -9.95
N ASP A 60 -10.81 0.62 -9.76
CA ASP A 60 -11.54 -0.50 -10.36
C ASP A 60 -12.82 -0.79 -9.54
N ARG A 61 -13.98 -0.61 -10.19
CA ARG A 61 -15.30 -0.80 -9.57
C ARG A 61 -15.63 -2.26 -9.28
N ASN A 62 -14.87 -3.22 -9.81
CA ASN A 62 -15.04 -4.64 -9.53
C ASN A 62 -14.37 -5.06 -8.21
N LEU A 63 -13.53 -4.21 -7.62
CA LEU A 63 -12.88 -4.45 -6.34
C LEU A 63 -13.78 -4.03 -5.18
N LYS A 64 -13.60 -4.68 -4.03
CA LYS A 64 -14.36 -4.37 -2.81
C LYS A 64 -13.77 -3.19 -2.04
N TRP A 65 -12.53 -2.84 -2.33
CA TRP A 65 -11.78 -1.77 -1.67
C TRP A 65 -11.10 -0.89 -2.71
N SER A 66 -11.12 0.43 -2.49
CA SER A 66 -10.23 1.37 -3.16
C SER A 66 -8.93 1.47 -2.37
N VAL A 67 -7.84 1.83 -3.05
CA VAL A 67 -6.53 2.01 -2.43
C VAL A 67 -6.09 3.45 -2.51
N GLN A 68 -5.48 3.94 -1.43
CA GLN A 68 -4.74 5.19 -1.38
C GLN A 68 -3.32 4.91 -0.86
N TRP A 69 -2.33 5.40 -1.57
CA TRP A 69 -0.93 5.34 -1.19
C TRP A 69 -0.60 6.46 -0.19
N CYS A 70 -0.19 6.08 1.00
CA CYS A 70 0.24 7.02 2.02
C CYS A 70 1.74 7.27 1.88
N LEU A 71 2.14 8.36 1.22
CA LEU A 71 3.56 8.74 1.08
C LEU A 71 4.20 9.16 2.41
N THR A 72 3.38 9.53 3.39
CA THR A 72 3.80 9.84 4.76
C THR A 72 2.99 9.02 5.75
N ILE A 73 3.56 8.74 6.92
CA ILE A 73 2.86 8.01 7.99
C ILE A 73 1.63 8.83 8.42
N PRO A 74 0.40 8.30 8.30
CA PRO A 74 -0.79 9.02 8.72
C PRO A 74 -0.93 9.05 10.26
N PRO A 75 -1.65 10.03 10.82
CA PRO A 75 -2.03 10.00 12.23
C PRO A 75 -2.80 8.70 12.54
N GLY A 76 -2.45 8.03 13.64
CA GLY A 76 -3.11 6.78 14.05
C GLY A 76 -2.52 5.48 13.45
N ALA A 77 -1.46 5.54 12.65
CA ALA A 77 -0.74 4.34 12.17
C ALA A 77 0.07 3.67 13.31
N HIS A 78 -0.61 2.89 14.15
CA HIS A 78 -0.11 2.44 15.45
C HIS A 78 0.74 1.14 15.55
N PRO A 79 1.38 0.62 14.47
CA PRO A 79 2.52 -0.27 14.68
C PRO A 79 3.88 0.31 14.24
N ILE A 80 3.91 1.35 13.39
CA ILE A 80 5.19 1.93 12.94
C ILE A 80 5.64 2.95 13.98
N SER A 81 6.73 2.65 14.68
CA SER A 81 7.35 3.48 15.72
C SER A 81 7.88 4.85 15.26
N ALA A 82 7.51 5.30 14.05
CA ALA A 82 7.94 6.56 13.47
C ALA A 82 6.80 7.59 13.53
N PRO A 83 7.10 8.87 13.82
CA PRO A 83 6.07 9.90 13.95
C PRO A 83 5.23 10.10 12.70
N ALA A 84 3.99 10.56 12.87
CA ALA A 84 3.14 10.99 11.76
C ALA A 84 3.84 12.06 10.91
N GLY A 85 3.64 12.03 9.60
CA GLY A 85 4.28 12.93 8.65
C GLY A 85 5.69 12.51 8.21
N THR A 86 6.31 11.50 8.83
CA THR A 86 7.58 10.91 8.36
C THR A 86 7.38 10.23 6.99
N PRO A 87 8.36 10.24 6.08
CA PRO A 87 8.28 9.50 4.81
C PRO A 87 7.96 8.02 5.06
N ALA A 88 6.91 7.49 4.43
CA ALA A 88 6.44 6.12 4.67
C ALA A 88 7.06 5.08 3.74
N VAL A 89 8.02 5.48 2.90
CA VAL A 89 8.76 4.60 2.01
C VAL A 89 10.21 4.52 2.47
N VAL A 90 10.67 3.29 2.66
CA VAL A 90 12.07 2.93 2.89
C VAL A 90 12.38 1.79 1.94
N VAL A 91 13.49 1.87 1.21
CA VAL A 91 13.93 0.80 0.31
C VAL A 91 15.37 0.43 0.70
N LYS A 92 15.55 -0.75 1.30
CA LYS A 92 16.86 -1.35 1.62
C LYS A 92 16.83 -2.82 1.20
N SER A 93 17.16 -3.77 2.08
CA SER A 93 16.83 -5.19 1.89
C SER A 93 15.35 -5.49 2.10
N LYS A 94 14.66 -4.61 2.84
CA LYS A 94 13.22 -4.62 3.04
C LYS A 94 12.64 -3.29 2.60
N MET A 95 11.39 -3.32 2.16
CA MET A 95 10.61 -2.15 1.79
C MET A 95 9.37 -2.03 2.66
N ILE A 96 9.11 -0.83 3.19
CA ILE A 96 7.85 -0.53 3.87
C ILE A 96 6.97 0.25 2.90
N ILE A 97 5.71 -0.18 2.79
CA ILE A 97 4.67 0.46 1.98
C ILE A 97 3.49 0.73 2.90
N MET A 98 3.00 1.96 2.91
CA MET A 98 1.82 2.33 3.69
C MET A 98 0.66 2.56 2.75
N LEU A 99 -0.38 1.75 2.89
CA LEU A 99 -1.62 1.90 2.12
C LEU A 99 -2.79 2.19 3.06
N MET A 100 -3.80 2.84 2.53
CA MET A 100 -5.11 2.93 3.14
C MET A 100 -6.12 2.30 2.18
N LEU A 101 -6.89 1.33 2.69
CA LEU A 101 -7.96 0.70 1.94
C LEU A 101 -9.29 1.23 2.44
N THR A 102 -10.15 1.69 1.53
CA THR A 102 -11.49 2.19 1.83
C THR A 102 -12.52 1.34 1.13
N ARG A 103 -13.54 0.87 1.86
CA ARG A 103 -14.52 -0.06 1.34
C ARG A 103 -15.45 0.61 0.32
N ILE A 104 -15.63 -0.04 -0.83
CA ILE A 104 -16.51 0.41 -1.90
C ILE A 104 -17.89 -0.23 -1.73
N GLY A 105 -18.95 0.51 -2.05
CA GLY A 105 -20.27 -0.08 -2.34
C GLY A 105 -21.05 -0.58 -1.13
N LEU A 106 -20.68 -0.21 0.10
CA LEU A 106 -21.61 -0.32 1.21
C LEU A 106 -22.67 0.79 1.03
N MET A 107 -23.94 0.40 0.86
CA MET A 107 -25.09 1.31 0.95
C MET A 107 -25.20 1.77 2.40
N LEU A 108 -24.33 2.70 2.77
CA LEU A 108 -24.29 3.33 4.06
C LEU A 108 -25.35 4.43 4.10
N SER A 109 -25.99 4.61 5.25
CA SER A 109 -26.84 5.78 5.46
C SER A 109 -26.01 7.04 5.21
N SER A 110 -26.65 8.14 4.78
CA SER A 110 -25.98 9.38 4.37
C SER A 110 -25.06 10.01 5.43
N ASN A 111 -25.07 9.51 6.67
CA ASN A 111 -24.22 9.96 7.78
C ASN A 111 -23.11 8.96 8.18
N THR A 112 -22.94 7.84 7.48
CA THR A 112 -21.92 6.84 7.86
C THR A 112 -20.74 6.88 6.89
N GLU A 113 -19.57 7.21 7.41
CA GLU A 113 -18.30 7.19 6.67
C GLU A 113 -17.96 5.75 6.20
N PRO A 114 -17.40 5.59 4.98
CA PRO A 114 -16.98 4.29 4.49
C PRO A 114 -15.86 3.70 5.36
N GLN A 115 -16.00 2.41 5.68
CA GLN A 115 -15.01 1.66 6.46
C GLN A 115 -13.62 1.78 5.80
N SER A 116 -12.64 2.30 6.54
CA SER A 116 -11.25 2.44 6.08
C SER A 116 -10.27 1.77 7.03
N VAL A 117 -9.20 1.18 6.48
CA VAL A 117 -8.15 0.49 7.22
C VAL A 117 -6.77 0.89 6.71
N ILE A 118 -5.83 1.13 7.64
CA ILE A 118 -4.42 1.38 7.31
C ILE A 118 -3.70 0.03 7.24
N VAL A 119 -2.98 -0.19 6.14
CA VAL A 119 -2.28 -1.43 5.82
C VAL A 119 -0.78 -1.13 5.66
N PRO A 120 0.01 -1.19 6.74
CA PRO A 120 1.45 -1.06 6.66
C PRO A 120 2.06 -2.41 6.21
N LEU A 121 2.48 -2.50 4.95
CA LEU A 121 3.11 -3.69 4.39
C LEU A 121 4.63 -3.62 4.55
N LEU A 122 5.23 -4.76 4.88
CA LEU A 122 6.66 -5.02 4.85
C LEU A 122 6.94 -6.03 3.74
N TYR A 123 7.62 -5.57 2.70
CA TYR A 123 8.13 -6.39 1.61
C TYR A 123 9.59 -6.80 1.89
N ASP A 124 9.87 -8.10 1.90
CA ASP A 124 11.22 -8.63 1.87
C ASP A 124 11.64 -8.83 0.41
N ILE A 125 12.60 -8.04 -0.06
CA ILE A 125 13.01 -8.02 -1.47
C ILE A 125 13.69 -9.33 -1.87
N ASN A 126 14.45 -9.93 -0.95
CA ASN A 126 15.21 -11.15 -1.23
C ASN A 126 14.30 -12.38 -1.21
N ALA A 127 13.39 -12.44 -0.25
CA ALA A 127 12.45 -13.56 -0.14
C ALA A 127 11.22 -13.41 -1.05
N ASN A 128 11.01 -12.23 -1.65
CA ASN A 128 9.80 -11.87 -2.39
C ASN A 128 8.51 -12.13 -1.59
N THR A 129 8.50 -11.76 -0.31
CA THR A 129 7.35 -11.99 0.59
C THR A 129 6.80 -10.69 1.15
N ILE A 130 5.49 -10.66 1.39
CA ILE A 130 4.77 -9.52 1.95
C ILE A 130 4.18 -9.92 3.30
N GLN A 131 4.36 -9.08 4.31
CA GLN A 131 3.79 -9.25 5.64
C GLN A 131 3.21 -7.92 6.13
N LEU A 132 2.32 -7.96 7.13
CA LEU A 132 1.90 -6.75 7.83
C LEU A 132 3.00 -6.32 8.81
N VAL A 133 3.29 -5.02 8.90
CA VAL A 133 4.20 -4.50 9.93
C VAL A 133 3.56 -4.69 11.31
N GLU A 134 4.23 -5.43 12.18
CA GLU A 134 3.81 -5.67 13.56
C GLU A 134 4.28 -4.54 14.49
N ALA A 135 3.50 -4.26 15.53
CA ALA A 135 3.88 -3.31 16.57
C ALA A 135 5.06 -3.87 17.38
N ARG A 136 6.08 -3.04 17.65
CA ARG A 136 7.18 -3.42 18.53
C ARG A 136 6.73 -3.41 20.01
N PRO A 137 7.13 -4.40 20.83
CA PRO A 137 6.94 -4.35 22.28
C PRO A 137 7.56 -3.07 22.87
N PRO A 138 6.99 -2.48 23.94
CA PRO A 138 5.97 -3.03 24.85
C PRO A 138 4.53 -2.61 24.48
N ALA A 139 4.27 -2.20 23.24
CA ALA A 139 2.93 -1.79 22.82
C ALA A 139 1.90 -2.89 23.13
N PRO A 140 0.73 -2.57 23.71
CA PRO A 140 -0.30 -3.57 24.01
C PRO A 140 -0.65 -4.31 22.74
N HIS A 141 -0.51 -5.64 22.76
CA HIS A 141 -0.65 -6.54 21.61
C HIS A 141 -2.11 -6.72 21.15
N THR A 142 -2.96 -5.70 21.27
CA THR A 142 -4.35 -5.78 20.81
C THR A 142 -4.39 -5.56 19.30
N GLN A 143 -4.20 -6.65 18.55
CA GLN A 143 -4.47 -6.65 17.11
C GLN A 143 -5.97 -6.40 16.90
N THR A 144 -6.28 -5.42 16.04
CA THR A 144 -7.67 -5.17 15.63
C THR A 144 -8.19 -6.32 14.76
N PRO A 145 -9.52 -6.55 14.69
CA PRO A 145 -10.10 -7.56 13.79
C PRO A 145 -9.65 -7.38 12.33
N ALA A 146 -9.48 -6.13 11.90
CA ALA A 146 -8.96 -5.80 10.57
C ALA A 146 -7.52 -6.29 10.37
N GLN A 147 -6.63 -6.01 11.33
CA GLN A 147 -5.23 -6.47 11.27
C GLN A 147 -5.14 -8.00 11.25
N MET A 148 -5.94 -8.70 12.07
CA MET A 148 -5.98 -10.17 12.10
C MET A 148 -6.41 -10.74 10.74
N ALA A 149 -7.45 -10.17 10.12
CA ALA A 149 -7.91 -10.58 8.79
C ALA A 149 -6.83 -10.37 7.72
N ILE A 150 -6.17 -9.22 7.73
CA ILE A 150 -5.08 -8.90 6.79
C ILE A 150 -3.89 -9.84 6.98
N VAL A 151 -3.44 -10.08 8.22
CA VAL A 151 -2.33 -11.00 8.52
C VAL A 151 -2.66 -12.41 8.03
N SER A 152 -3.87 -12.91 8.29
CA SER A 152 -4.33 -14.22 7.82
C SER A 152 -4.29 -14.32 6.29
N MET A 153 -4.78 -13.29 5.59
CA MET A 153 -4.75 -13.24 4.13
C MET A 153 -3.33 -13.19 3.56
N LEU A 154 -2.45 -12.36 4.12
CA LEU A 154 -1.07 -12.25 3.65
C LEU A 154 -0.27 -13.54 3.89
N ARG A 155 -0.52 -14.24 5.02
CA ARG A 155 0.08 -15.57 5.26
C ARG A 155 -0.39 -16.59 4.23
N ARG A 156 -1.70 -16.69 4.00
CA ARG A 156 -2.26 -17.57 2.97
C ARG A 156 -1.74 -17.23 1.57
N PHE A 157 -1.62 -15.94 1.25
CA PHE A 157 -1.03 -15.47 0.01
C PHE A 157 0.42 -15.95 -0.13
N ALA A 158 1.25 -15.81 0.92
CA ALA A 158 2.64 -16.25 0.88
C ALA A 158 2.79 -17.77 0.70
N GLU A 159 1.84 -18.58 1.20
CA GLU A 159 1.83 -20.03 1.01
C GLU A 159 1.46 -20.46 -0.42
N LEU A 160 0.55 -19.72 -1.05
CA LEU A 160 0.02 -20.03 -2.39
C LEU A 160 0.80 -19.36 -3.53
N HIS A 161 1.43 -18.22 -3.27
CA HIS A 161 2.17 -17.45 -4.27
C HIS A 161 3.56 -18.05 -4.48
N GLN A 162 3.64 -19.07 -5.32
CA GLN A 162 4.88 -19.77 -5.67
C GLN A 162 5.56 -19.21 -6.94
N ASN A 163 5.22 -18.01 -7.38
CA ASN A 163 5.81 -17.44 -8.60
C ASN A 163 7.06 -16.59 -8.27
N PRO A 164 8.29 -17.11 -8.42
CA PRO A 164 9.50 -16.34 -8.13
C PRO A 164 9.79 -15.26 -9.18
N THR A 165 9.08 -15.26 -10.32
CA THR A 165 9.38 -14.34 -11.43
C THR A 165 8.67 -12.99 -11.32
N GLU A 166 7.57 -12.93 -10.57
CA GLU A 166 6.76 -11.73 -10.37
C GLU A 166 7.01 -11.13 -8.99
N CYS A 167 6.99 -9.80 -8.89
CA CYS A 167 7.05 -9.12 -7.61
C CYS A 167 5.76 -9.37 -6.83
N ALA A 168 5.85 -9.64 -5.53
CA ALA A 168 4.70 -9.99 -4.70
C ALA A 168 3.87 -8.78 -4.23
N ILE A 169 4.33 -7.55 -4.46
CA ILE A 169 3.71 -6.33 -3.92
C ILE A 169 2.30 -6.15 -4.49
N PHE A 170 2.16 -6.00 -5.80
CA PHE A 170 0.87 -5.73 -6.41
C PHE A 170 -0.11 -6.91 -6.31
N PRO A 171 0.29 -8.17 -6.56
CA PRO A 171 -0.61 -9.31 -6.40
C PRO A 171 -1.17 -9.43 -4.99
N SER A 172 -0.37 -9.19 -3.95
CA SER A 172 -0.84 -9.24 -2.55
C SER A 172 -1.82 -8.10 -2.24
N VAL A 173 -1.56 -6.88 -2.73
CA VAL A 173 -2.48 -5.74 -2.57
C VAL A 173 -3.80 -6.00 -3.31
N ARG A 174 -3.75 -6.53 -4.53
CA ARG A 174 -4.93 -6.90 -5.30
C ARG A 174 -5.75 -8.00 -4.62
N GLU A 175 -5.09 -9.00 -4.03
CA GLU A 175 -5.75 -10.05 -3.23
C GLU A 175 -6.51 -9.44 -2.05
N LEU A 176 -5.89 -8.51 -1.30
CA LEU A 176 -6.57 -7.77 -0.23
C LEU A 176 -7.77 -6.99 -0.79
N MET A 177 -7.60 -6.21 -1.86
CA MET A 177 -8.68 -5.39 -2.43
C MET A 177 -9.86 -6.21 -2.97
N THR A 178 -9.61 -7.45 -3.38
CA THR A 178 -10.63 -8.37 -3.92
C THR A 178 -11.35 -9.14 -2.81
N ASN A 179 -10.59 -9.61 -1.82
CA ASN A 179 -11.03 -10.67 -0.91
C ASN A 179 -11.12 -10.27 0.56
N LEU A 180 -10.60 -9.09 0.95
CA LEU A 180 -10.62 -8.67 2.35
C LEU A 180 -12.04 -8.48 2.87
N VAL A 181 -12.34 -9.22 3.93
CA VAL A 181 -13.58 -9.11 4.70
C VAL A 181 -13.20 -8.78 6.13
N ILE A 182 -13.57 -7.58 6.56
CA ILE A 182 -13.43 -7.16 7.96
C ILE A 182 -14.82 -7.29 8.60
N PRO A 183 -14.95 -8.03 9.72
CA PRO A 183 -16.20 -8.08 10.47
C PRO A 183 -16.63 -6.68 10.87
N ILE A 184 -17.90 -6.36 10.63
CA ILE A 184 -18.50 -5.13 11.15
C ILE A 184 -18.68 -5.34 12.65
N GLN A 185 -18.06 -4.50 13.47
CA GLN A 185 -18.38 -4.49 14.90
C GLN A 185 -19.81 -3.95 15.03
N GLN A 186 -20.72 -4.80 15.52
CA GLN A 186 -22.08 -4.42 15.91
C GLN A 186 -22.05 -3.51 17.14
#